data_AF-A0A7V4U352-F1
#
_entry.id   AF-A0A7V4U352-F1
#
_cell.length_a   1.000
_cell.length_b   1.000
_cell.length_c   1.000
_cell.angle_alpha   90.00
_cell.angle_beta   90.00
_cell.angle_gamma   90.00
#
_symmetry.space_group_name_H-M   'P 1'
#
loop_
_entity.id
_entity.type
_entity.pdbx_description
1 polymer ?
#
loop_
_entity_poly.entity_id
_entity_poly.type
_entity_poly.pdbx_seq_one_letter_code
_entity_poly.pdbx_strand_id
1 'polypeptide(L)'
;MPGTFRRWLPFVGILVIVFISSIYLFFTQQQSVYVPKTDNPAQIYQEACASCHGENGEGTGLFYPALTEEEFTVQKIRKYITTGELFMPAFSHIHGDTLDSLIQFIYNREYKK
;
A
#
# COMPACT_ATOMS: atom_id res chain seq x y z
N MET A 1 47.85 26.40 -2.64
CA MET A 1 47.55 25.32 -1.66
C MET A 1 46.54 24.37 -2.30
N PRO A 2 46.91 23.14 -2.72
CA PRO A 2 45.97 22.25 -3.39
C PRO A 2 44.97 21.66 -2.37
N GLY A 3 43.69 21.70 -2.73
CA GLY A 3 42.54 21.57 -1.85
C GLY A 3 42.41 20.22 -1.14
N THR A 4 42.29 20.29 0.19
CA THR A 4 41.91 19.20 1.10
C THR A 4 40.57 18.56 0.75
N PHE A 5 39.73 19.25 -0.02
CA PHE A 5 38.40 18.82 -0.46
C PHE A 5 38.42 17.51 -1.27
N ARG A 6 39.44 17.31 -2.12
CA ARG A 6 39.54 16.10 -2.96
C ARG A 6 39.84 14.84 -2.14
N ARG A 7 40.32 14.98 -0.90
CA ARG A 7 40.65 13.86 0.00
C ARG A 7 39.41 13.22 0.65
N TRP A 8 38.28 13.93 0.66
CA TRP A 8 37.02 13.46 1.26
C TRP A 8 36.01 12.94 0.24
N LEU A 9 36.25 13.19 -1.06
CA LEU A 9 35.41 12.71 -2.18
C LEU A 9 35.02 11.22 -2.09
N PRO A 10 35.92 10.26 -1.77
CA PRO A 10 35.52 8.85 -1.71
C PRO A 10 34.57 8.55 -0.53
N PHE A 11 34.74 9.21 0.61
CA PHE A 11 33.88 9.02 1.79
C PHE A 11 32.50 9.64 1.58
N VAL A 12 32.42 10.81 0.94
CA VAL A 12 31.15 11.43 0.53
C VAL A 12 30.42 10.58 -0.50
N GLY A 13 31.16 10.04 -1.49
CA GLY A 13 30.59 9.13 -2.48
C GLY A 13 29.99 7.86 -1.85
N ILE A 14 30.70 7.23 -0.92
CA ILE A 14 30.20 6.05 -0.20
C ILE A 14 28.95 6.39 0.63
N LEU A 15 28.94 7.51 1.35
CA LEU A 15 27.77 7.93 2.14
C LEU A 15 26.54 8.18 1.26
N VAL A 16 26.72 8.82 0.10
CA VAL A 16 25.62 9.04 -0.86
C VAL A 16 25.10 7.71 -1.41
N ILE A 17 25.98 6.77 -1.75
CA ILE A 17 25.58 5.43 -2.24
C ILE A 17 24.79 4.68 -1.16
N VAL A 18 25.25 4.69 0.09
CA VAL A 18 24.56 4.03 1.21
C VAL A 18 23.19 4.66 1.45
N PHE A 19 23.08 5.98 1.39
CA PHE A 19 21.81 6.68 1.58
C PHE A 19 20.81 6.39 0.45
N ILE A 20 21.25 6.44 -0.81
CA ILE A 20 20.41 6.10 -1.97
C ILE A 20 19.97 4.63 -1.92
N SER A 21 20.89 3.72 -1.59
CA SER A 21 20.57 2.29 -1.46
C SER A 21 19.57 2.03 -0.33
N SER A 22 19.71 2.73 0.80
CA SER A 22 18.77 2.63 1.93
C SER A 22 17.39 3.17 1.57
N ILE A 23 17.31 4.30 0.87
CA ILE A 23 16.05 4.86 0.36
C ILE A 23 15.40 3.87 -0.62
N TYR A 24 16.17 3.32 -1.56
CA TYR A 24 15.66 2.36 -2.54
C TYR A 24 15.07 1.11 -1.87
N LEU A 25 15.77 0.54 -0.87
CA LEU A 25 15.26 -0.60 -0.11
C LEU A 25 14.00 -0.27 0.69
N PHE A 26 13.94 0.92 1.29
CA PHE A 26 12.75 1.38 2.01
C PHE A 26 11.52 1.51 1.09
N PHE A 27 11.70 2.06 -0.11
CA PHE A 27 10.63 2.14 -1.11
C PHE A 27 10.13 0.77 -1.59
N THR A 28 11.02 -0.22 -1.72
CA THR A 28 10.59 -1.60 -2.05
C THR A 28 9.83 -2.29 -0.93
N GLN A 29 10.02 -1.87 0.33
CA GLN A 29 9.36 -2.46 1.50
C GLN A 29 7.89 -2.04 1.69
N GLN A 30 7.41 -1.04 0.93
CA GLN A 30 6.05 -0.49 1.11
C GLN A 30 4.97 -1.18 0.24
N GLN A 31 5.32 -2.25 -0.48
CA GLN A 31 4.37 -3.10 -1.18
C GLN A 31 3.88 -4.23 -0.27
N SER A 32 2.60 -4.58 -0.32
CA SER A 32 2.10 -5.73 0.42
C SER A 32 2.60 -7.02 -0.24
N VAL A 33 3.04 -7.97 0.58
CA VAL A 33 3.42 -9.33 0.14
C VAL A 33 2.18 -10.20 -0.10
N TYR A 34 0.98 -9.64 0.05
CA TYR A 34 -0.26 -10.38 -0.12
C TYR A 34 -0.45 -10.75 -1.60
N VAL A 35 -0.58 -12.05 -1.87
CA VAL A 35 -0.92 -12.59 -3.18
C VAL A 35 -2.25 -13.32 -3.06
N PRO A 36 -3.31 -12.89 -3.78
CA PRO A 36 -4.61 -13.55 -3.72
C PRO A 36 -4.50 -14.98 -4.25
N LYS A 37 -5.03 -15.94 -3.48
CA LYS A 37 -5.10 -17.37 -3.89
C LYS A 37 -6.41 -17.72 -4.58
N THR A 38 -7.32 -16.75 -4.69
CA THR A 38 -8.69 -16.88 -5.16
C THR A 38 -9.11 -15.57 -5.81
N ASP A 39 -10.11 -15.61 -6.68
CA ASP A 39 -10.75 -14.43 -7.24
C ASP A 39 -12.00 -14.00 -6.45
N ASN A 40 -12.33 -14.70 -5.36
CA ASN A 40 -13.46 -14.34 -4.53
C ASN A 40 -13.17 -13.04 -3.73
N PRO A 41 -13.88 -11.93 -4.00
CA PRO A 41 -13.57 -10.65 -3.38
C PRO A 41 -13.86 -10.62 -1.87
N ALA A 42 -14.83 -11.40 -1.40
CA ALA A 42 -15.13 -11.50 0.04
C ALA A 42 -13.98 -12.16 0.79
N GLN A 43 -13.38 -13.22 0.24
CA GLN A 43 -12.23 -13.87 0.85
C GLN A 43 -11.01 -12.95 0.83
N ILE A 44 -10.74 -12.28 -0.30
CA ILE A 44 -9.64 -11.31 -0.39
C ILE A 44 -9.81 -10.18 0.63
N TYR A 45 -11.02 -9.62 0.76
CA TYR A 45 -11.30 -8.59 1.74
C TYR A 45 -10.98 -9.05 3.17
N GLN A 46 -11.40 -10.26 3.54
CA GLN A 46 -11.15 -10.81 4.87
C GLN A 46 -9.65 -11.05 5.13
N GLU A 47 -8.91 -11.51 4.12
CA GLU A 47 -7.48 -11.82 4.28
C GLU A 47 -6.58 -10.57 4.23
N ALA A 48 -6.94 -9.56 3.44
CA ALA A 48 -6.06 -8.44 3.11
C ALA A 48 -6.52 -7.07 3.62
N CYS A 49 -7.81 -6.89 3.90
CA CYS A 49 -8.40 -5.58 4.20
C CYS A 49 -8.96 -5.51 5.64
N ALA A 50 -9.63 -6.57 6.10
CA ALA A 50 -10.39 -6.59 7.34
C ALA A 50 -9.53 -6.36 8.60
N SER A 51 -8.25 -6.73 8.58
CA SER A 51 -7.35 -6.50 9.74
C SER A 51 -7.20 -5.02 10.10
N CYS A 52 -7.34 -4.12 9.12
CA CYS A 52 -7.25 -2.68 9.30
C CYS A 52 -8.62 -2.01 9.17
N HIS A 53 -9.42 -2.40 8.17
CA HIS A 53 -10.71 -1.77 7.92
C HIS A 53 -11.87 -2.38 8.72
N GLY A 54 -11.64 -3.46 9.47
CA GLY A 54 -12.68 -4.18 10.21
C GLY A 54 -13.45 -5.16 9.32
N GLU A 55 -14.08 -6.16 9.95
CA GLU A 55 -14.83 -7.19 9.24
C GLU A 55 -16.01 -6.61 8.48
N ASN A 56 -16.63 -5.55 9.01
CA ASN A 56 -17.78 -4.85 8.44
C ASN A 56 -17.42 -3.44 7.92
N GLY A 57 -16.12 -3.14 7.76
CA GLY A 57 -15.65 -1.85 7.28
C GLY A 57 -15.77 -0.73 8.31
N GLU A 58 -15.87 -1.05 9.60
CA GLU A 58 -16.01 -0.12 10.72
C GLU A 58 -14.72 0.61 11.12
N GLY A 59 -13.57 0.13 10.63
CA GLY A 59 -12.24 0.61 11.00
C GLY A 59 -11.79 0.08 12.37
N THR A 60 -10.50 -0.24 12.51
CA THR A 60 -9.94 -0.83 13.75
C THR A 60 -9.24 0.18 14.67
N GLY A 61 -9.33 1.49 14.40
CA GLY A 61 -8.80 2.53 15.29
C GLY A 61 -8.62 3.90 14.63
N LEU A 62 -7.95 4.82 15.34
CA LEU A 62 -7.78 6.21 14.89
C LEU A 62 -7.06 6.36 13.54
N PHE A 63 -6.16 5.43 13.21
CA PHE A 63 -5.36 5.46 11.98
C PHE A 63 -5.92 4.58 10.85
N TYR A 64 -6.93 3.76 11.14
CA TYR A 64 -7.54 2.85 10.17
C TYR A 64 -9.01 3.21 10.01
N PRO A 65 -9.33 4.15 9.11
CA PRO A 65 -10.67 4.70 9.00
C PRO A 65 -11.67 3.65 8.52
N ALA A 66 -12.93 3.88 8.88
CA ALA A 66 -14.05 3.12 8.37
C ALA A 66 -14.18 3.30 6.85
N LEU A 67 -14.61 2.25 6.16
CA LEU A 67 -14.97 2.29 4.74
C LEU A 67 -16.40 2.80 4.50
N THR A 68 -17.02 3.39 5.52
CA THR A 68 -18.43 3.79 5.51
C THR A 68 -18.69 5.20 4.97
N GLU A 69 -17.65 5.96 4.63
CA GLU A 69 -17.80 7.31 4.08
C GLU A 69 -18.55 7.29 2.72
N GLU A 70 -19.33 8.34 2.46
CA GLU A 70 -20.21 8.43 1.30
C GLU A 70 -19.49 8.83 -0.01
N GLU A 71 -18.21 9.24 0.06
CA GLU A 71 -17.46 9.79 -1.08
C GLU A 71 -16.45 8.84 -1.73
N PHE A 72 -16.60 7.52 -1.59
CA PHE A 72 -15.73 6.59 -2.29
C PHE A 72 -16.21 6.35 -3.72
N THR A 73 -15.41 6.79 -4.70
CA THR A 73 -15.59 6.40 -6.10
C THR A 73 -14.77 5.16 -6.42
N VAL A 74 -15.20 4.36 -7.39
CA VAL A 74 -14.47 3.20 -7.92
C VAL A 74 -13.02 3.56 -8.26
N GLN A 75 -12.79 4.74 -8.83
CA GLN A 75 -11.47 5.23 -9.22
C GLN A 75 -10.60 5.54 -7.99
N LYS A 76 -11.19 6.12 -6.94
CA LYS A 76 -10.49 6.42 -5.68
C LYS A 76 -10.09 5.14 -4.95
N ILE A 77 -10.98 4.15 -4.89
CA ILE A 77 -10.69 2.83 -4.32
C ILE A 77 -9.56 2.16 -5.09
N ARG A 78 -9.63 2.14 -6.43
CA ARG A 78 -8.55 1.59 -7.28
C ARG A 78 -7.21 2.24 -6.99
N LYS A 79 -7.18 3.58 -6.95
CA LYS A 79 -5.97 4.34 -6.67
C LYS A 79 -5.35 3.88 -5.35
N TYR A 80 -6.13 3.84 -4.27
CA TYR A 80 -5.60 3.45 -2.96
C TYR A 80 -5.13 2.00 -2.88
N ILE A 81 -5.87 1.05 -3.46
CA ILE A 81 -5.43 -0.35 -3.48
C ILE A 81 -4.12 -0.51 -4.27
N THR A 82 -3.97 0.20 -5.40
CA THR A 82 -2.82 0.04 -6.28
C THR A 82 -1.58 0.82 -5.84
N THR A 83 -1.75 2.01 -5.24
CA THR A 83 -0.63 2.87 -4.85
C THR A 83 -0.34 2.86 -3.34
N GLY A 84 -1.31 2.44 -2.53
CA GLY A 84 -1.30 2.73 -1.10
C GLY A 84 -1.45 4.24 -0.82
N GLU A 85 -1.68 4.57 0.45
CA GLU A 85 -1.58 5.92 0.99
C GLU A 85 -1.34 5.83 2.50
N LEU A 86 -0.37 6.60 3.02
CA LEU A 86 0.03 6.61 4.43
C LEU A 86 0.37 5.21 4.94
N PHE A 87 -0.48 4.63 5.79
CA PHE A 87 -0.30 3.31 6.40
C PHE A 87 -0.95 2.18 5.59
N MET A 88 -1.77 2.50 4.59
CA MET A 88 -2.32 1.49 3.67
C MET A 88 -1.23 1.13 2.65
N PRO A 89 -0.73 -0.12 2.64
CA PRO A 89 0.28 -0.54 1.69
C PRO A 89 -0.32 -0.63 0.28
N ALA A 90 0.56 -0.60 -0.73
CA ALA A 90 0.16 -0.85 -2.11
C ALA A 90 0.02 -2.36 -2.35
N PHE A 91 -1.11 -2.81 -2.90
CA PHE A 91 -1.38 -4.22 -3.23
C PHE A 91 -1.07 -4.52 -4.70
N SER A 92 0.21 -4.51 -5.06
CA SER A 92 0.69 -4.68 -6.44
C SER A 92 0.33 -6.04 -7.06
N HIS A 93 0.09 -7.07 -6.24
CA HIS A 93 -0.30 -8.41 -6.70
C HIS A 93 -1.80 -8.59 -6.92
N ILE A 94 -2.64 -7.60 -6.59
CA ILE A 94 -4.08 -7.61 -6.90
C ILE A 94 -4.31 -6.76 -8.15
N HIS A 95 -4.59 -7.38 -9.28
CA HIS A 95 -4.72 -6.71 -10.59
C HIS A 95 -5.76 -7.39 -11.49
N GLY A 96 -6.04 -6.77 -12.65
CA GLY A 96 -6.99 -7.31 -13.63
C GLY A 96 -8.41 -7.49 -13.07
N ASP A 97 -9.08 -8.54 -13.52
CA ASP A 97 -10.48 -8.84 -13.15
C ASP A 97 -10.66 -9.06 -11.64
N THR A 98 -9.65 -9.61 -10.96
CA THR A 98 -9.63 -9.80 -9.50
C THR A 98 -9.71 -8.45 -8.77
N LEU A 99 -8.92 -7.46 -9.21
CA LEU A 99 -8.95 -6.11 -8.65
C LEU A 99 -10.30 -5.44 -8.90
N ASP A 100 -10.84 -5.59 -10.10
CA ASP A 100 -12.11 -4.97 -10.49
C ASP A 100 -13.27 -5.52 -9.66
N SER A 101 -13.31 -6.84 -9.48
CA SER A 101 -14.32 -7.51 -8.65
C SER A 101 -14.20 -7.10 -7.18
N LEU A 102 -12.98 -6.99 -6.65
CA LEU A 102 -12.74 -6.52 -5.29
C LEU A 102 -13.18 -5.06 -5.10
N ILE A 103 -12.90 -4.18 -6.06
CA ILE A 103 -13.33 -2.78 -5.98
C ILE A 103 -14.86 -2.69 -5.97
N GLN A 104 -15.56 -3.47 -6.80
CA GLN A 104 -17.02 -3.49 -6.81
C GLN A 104 -17.58 -3.99 -5.49
N PHE A 105 -17.02 -5.07 -4.96
CA PHE A 105 -17.40 -5.61 -3.65
C PHE A 105 -17.27 -4.57 -2.53
N ILE A 106 -16.17 -3.80 -2.50
CA ILE A 106 -15.95 -2.73 -1.54
C ILE A 106 -16.91 -1.55 -1.79
N TYR A 107 -17.07 -1.14 -3.04
CA TYR A 107 -17.94 -0.03 -3.43
C TYR A 107 -19.42 -0.28 -3.07
N ASN A 108 -19.89 -1.50 -3.29
CA ASN A 108 -21.24 -1.95 -2.95
C ASN A 108 -21.40 -2.28 -1.45
N ARG A 109 -20.31 -2.23 -0.68
CA ARG A 109 -20.27 -2.50 0.77
C ARG A 109 -20.74 -3.92 1.14
N GLU A 110 -20.46 -4.88 0.27
CA GLU A 110 -20.86 -6.29 0.41
C GLU A 110 -20.14 -7.02 1.57
N TYR A 111 -19.17 -6.36 2.22
CA TYR A 111 -18.55 -6.80 3.47
C TYR A 111 -19.45 -6.61 4.70
N LYS A 112 -20.49 -5.77 4.63
CA LYS A 112 -21.47 -5.61 5.72
C LYS A 112 -22.45 -6.78 5.68
N LYS A 113 -22.46 -7.59 6.75
CA LYS A 113 -23.51 -8.60 6.97
C LYS A 113 -24.70 -8.01 7.72
#